data_AF-A0A3B1A3V6-F1
#
_entry.id   AF-A0A3B1A3V6-F1
#
_cell.length_a   1.000
_cell.length_b   1.000
_cell.length_c   1.000
_cell.angle_alpha   90.00
_cell.angle_beta   90.00
_cell.angle_gamma   90.00
#
_symmetry.space_group_name_H-M   'P 1'
#
loop_
_entity.id
_entity.type
_entity.pdbx_description
1 polymer ?
#
loop_
_entity_poly.entity_id
_entity_poly.type
_entity_poly.pdbx_seq_one_letter_code
_entity_poly.pdbx_strand_id
1 'polypeptide(L)'
;MPLQKTEKANWNYPTTIWFGNGRISELPTACSTLGMHHPLLVTDPGLATLPMIAEALVFNQQAGITSGLFSDIKPNPNGTNIEAGVKQYNNGQHDGVIAFGGGSALDAGKAIALMAGQSHSLWDFEDVGDNWKKVNADGIAPLVAVPTTAGTGSEVGRAAVIVDENHQRKIIIFHPGILPGIVIADPQLTVGLPPEITAATGMDALSHNLEAYCSPGYHPMADGIALEGMRLIKQWLTVAHNE
;
A
#
# COMPACT_ATOMS: atom_id res chain seq x y z
N MET A 1 5.07 19.32 -27.63
CA MET A 1 5.77 20.50 -27.09
C MET A 1 7.20 20.52 -27.61
N PRO A 2 7.73 21.67 -28.07
CA PRO A 2 9.16 21.76 -28.30
C PRO A 2 9.83 21.65 -26.93
N LEU A 3 10.65 20.62 -26.73
CA LEU A 3 11.49 20.44 -25.55
C LEU A 3 12.24 21.76 -25.30
N GLN A 4 11.90 22.47 -24.22
CA GLN A 4 12.70 23.63 -23.83
C GLN A 4 14.08 23.12 -23.46
N LYS A 5 15.11 23.71 -24.08
CA LYS A 5 16.51 23.48 -23.76
C LYS A 5 16.68 23.63 -22.24
N THR A 6 17.03 22.53 -21.56
CA THR A 6 17.57 22.38 -20.18
C THR A 6 16.74 21.62 -19.15
N GLU A 7 15.80 20.73 -19.51
CA GLU A 7 15.22 19.84 -18.50
C GLU A 7 16.13 18.62 -18.25
N LYS A 8 16.88 18.66 -17.13
CA LYS A 8 17.54 17.47 -16.56
C LYS A 8 16.57 16.84 -15.58
N ALA A 9 16.22 15.58 -15.78
CA ALA A 9 15.34 14.88 -14.87
C ALA A 9 15.59 13.37 -14.85
N ASN A 10 15.31 12.75 -13.70
CA ASN A 10 15.48 11.32 -13.45
C ASN A 10 14.13 10.72 -13.07
N TRP A 11 13.78 9.59 -13.68
CA TRP A 11 12.49 8.93 -13.52
C TRP A 11 12.67 7.45 -13.23
N ASN A 12 11.84 6.88 -12.36
CA ASN A 12 11.81 5.44 -12.09
C ASN A 12 10.42 5.03 -11.60
N TYR A 13 9.95 3.83 -12.00
CA TYR A 13 8.86 3.11 -11.34
C TYR A 13 9.47 1.91 -10.62
N PRO A 14 9.88 2.08 -9.34
CA PRO A 14 10.84 1.19 -8.71
C PRO A 14 10.22 -0.06 -8.06
N THR A 15 8.89 -0.14 -7.98
CA THR A 15 8.21 -1.21 -7.26
C THR A 15 8.16 -2.48 -8.10
N THR A 16 8.61 -3.60 -7.53
CA THR A 16 8.46 -4.91 -8.16
C THR A 16 6.99 -5.35 -8.03
N ILE A 17 6.28 -5.47 -9.15
CA ILE A 17 4.86 -5.85 -9.16
C ILE A 17 4.69 -7.25 -9.75
N TRP A 18 4.05 -8.10 -8.98
CA TRP A 18 3.65 -9.45 -9.34
C TRP A 18 2.16 -9.44 -9.68
N PHE A 19 1.86 -9.14 -10.94
CA PHE A 19 0.48 -9.03 -11.41
C PHE A 19 -0.01 -10.34 -12.04
N GLY A 20 -1.25 -10.73 -11.74
CA GLY A 20 -1.94 -11.84 -12.39
C GLY A 20 -2.87 -12.63 -11.48
N ASN A 21 -3.82 -13.36 -12.07
CA ASN A 21 -4.80 -14.15 -11.34
C ASN A 21 -4.13 -15.30 -10.57
N GLY A 22 -4.52 -15.49 -9.31
CA GLY A 22 -4.07 -16.59 -8.46
C GLY A 22 -2.65 -16.42 -7.92
N ARG A 23 -2.00 -15.27 -8.19
CA ARG A 23 -0.64 -14.99 -7.70
C ARG A 23 -0.57 -14.78 -6.20
N ILE A 24 -1.70 -14.64 -5.51
CA ILE A 24 -1.70 -14.66 -4.04
C ILE A 24 -1.12 -15.95 -3.46
N SER A 25 -1.15 -17.06 -4.21
CA SER A 25 -0.47 -18.31 -3.85
C SER A 25 1.06 -18.19 -3.75
N GLU A 26 1.64 -17.14 -4.34
CA GLU A 26 3.08 -16.82 -4.29
C GLU A 26 3.46 -15.93 -3.09
N LEU A 27 2.51 -15.58 -2.21
CA LEU A 27 2.78 -14.80 -1.00
C LEU A 27 3.97 -15.34 -0.17
N PRO A 28 4.13 -16.67 0.02
CA PRO A 28 5.27 -17.16 0.79
C PRO A 28 6.60 -16.89 0.11
N THR A 29 6.64 -16.94 -1.23
CA THR A 29 7.82 -16.62 -2.02
C THR A 29 8.15 -15.15 -1.93
N ALA A 30 7.15 -14.25 -1.95
CA ALA A 30 7.37 -12.82 -1.73
C ALA A 30 7.96 -12.54 -0.35
N CYS A 31 7.37 -13.12 0.71
CA CYS A 31 7.87 -13.00 2.07
C CYS A 31 9.32 -13.50 2.20
N SER A 32 9.61 -14.70 1.69
CA SER A 32 10.95 -15.29 1.74
C SER A 32 11.99 -14.47 0.95
N THR A 33 11.59 -13.89 -0.19
CA THR A 33 12.47 -13.02 -1.00
C THR A 33 12.91 -11.77 -0.24
N LEU A 34 12.05 -11.28 0.66
CA LEU A 34 12.33 -10.15 1.54
C LEU A 34 12.90 -10.56 2.91
N GLY A 35 13.22 -11.85 3.11
CA GLY A 35 13.80 -12.36 4.36
C GLY A 35 12.81 -12.49 5.52
N MET A 36 11.50 -12.51 5.26
CA MET A 36 10.47 -12.66 6.29
C MET A 36 10.21 -14.13 6.60
N HIS A 37 10.14 -14.47 7.88
CA HIS A 37 9.78 -15.80 8.39
C HIS A 37 8.57 -15.76 9.34
N HIS A 38 8.35 -14.62 9.99
CA HIS A 38 7.24 -14.39 10.91
C HIS A 38 6.52 -13.05 10.67
N PRO A 39 5.97 -12.79 9.47
CA PRO A 39 5.39 -11.48 9.17
C PRO A 39 4.05 -11.24 9.91
N LEU A 40 3.73 -9.98 10.16
CA LEU A 40 2.40 -9.54 10.59
C LEU A 40 1.55 -9.18 9.37
N LEU A 41 0.45 -9.89 9.15
CA LEU A 41 -0.56 -9.50 8.18
C LEU A 41 -1.46 -8.41 8.78
N VAL A 42 -1.49 -7.25 8.13
CA VAL A 42 -2.28 -6.07 8.51
C VAL A 42 -3.43 -5.89 7.53
N THR A 43 -4.66 -5.86 8.04
CA THR A 43 -5.88 -5.73 7.23
C THR A 43 -7.02 -5.06 8.01
N ASP A 44 -8.18 -4.86 7.39
CA ASP A 44 -9.38 -4.35 8.05
C ASP A 44 -10.30 -5.47 8.58
N PRO A 45 -11.23 -5.19 9.51
CA PRO A 45 -12.07 -6.21 10.11
C PRO A 45 -13.00 -6.90 9.13
N GLY A 46 -13.37 -6.23 8.03
CA GLY A 46 -14.24 -6.79 7.01
C GLY A 46 -13.52 -7.90 6.25
N LEU A 47 -12.34 -7.59 5.71
CA LEU A 47 -11.51 -8.55 4.98
C LEU A 47 -11.02 -9.70 5.85
N ALA A 48 -10.71 -9.46 7.13
CA ALA A 48 -10.21 -10.49 8.04
C ALA A 48 -11.13 -11.73 8.17
N THR A 49 -12.42 -11.56 7.89
CA THR A 49 -13.41 -12.65 7.93
C THR A 49 -13.59 -13.39 6.60
N LEU A 50 -12.97 -12.89 5.52
CA LEU A 50 -13.13 -13.43 4.18
C LEU A 50 -12.14 -14.58 3.91
N PRO A 51 -12.51 -15.53 3.02
CA PRO A 51 -11.65 -16.65 2.65
C PRO A 51 -10.27 -16.23 2.16
N MET A 52 -10.15 -15.10 1.45
CA MET A 52 -8.88 -14.62 0.91
C MET A 52 -7.78 -14.42 1.96
N ILE A 53 -8.14 -13.96 3.17
CA ILE A 53 -7.17 -13.77 4.26
C ILE A 53 -6.78 -15.13 4.84
N ALA A 54 -7.75 -16.01 5.06
CA ALA A 54 -7.50 -17.36 5.55
C ALA A 54 -6.62 -18.16 4.58
N GLU A 55 -6.89 -18.09 3.28
CA GLU A 55 -6.11 -18.74 2.23
C GLU A 55 -4.67 -18.20 2.17
N ALA A 56 -4.49 -16.88 2.22
CA ALA A 56 -3.16 -16.27 2.27
C ALA A 56 -2.33 -16.75 3.48
N LEU A 57 -2.95 -16.81 4.67
CA LEU A 57 -2.31 -17.35 5.88
C LEU A 57 -1.99 -18.84 5.74
N VAL A 58 -2.88 -19.62 5.11
CA VAL A 58 -2.65 -21.06 4.84
C VAL A 58 -1.48 -21.27 3.88
N PHE A 59 -1.37 -20.48 2.80
CA PHE A 59 -0.21 -20.57 1.89
C PHE A 59 1.10 -20.33 2.64
N ASN A 60 1.15 -19.29 3.46
CA ASN A 60 2.32 -19.01 4.30
C ASN A 60 2.62 -20.17 5.26
N GLN A 61 1.60 -20.65 5.98
CA GLN A 61 1.75 -21.76 6.93
C GLN A 61 2.29 -23.03 6.26
N GLN A 62 1.76 -23.41 5.10
CA GLN A 62 2.21 -24.59 4.34
C GLN A 62 3.66 -24.47 3.86
N ALA A 63 4.13 -23.26 3.62
CA ALA A 63 5.52 -22.97 3.27
C ALA A 63 6.45 -22.75 4.48
N GLY A 64 5.94 -22.91 5.71
CA GLY A 64 6.71 -22.73 6.94
C GLY A 64 6.87 -21.28 7.40
N ILE A 65 6.11 -20.34 6.82
CA ILE A 65 6.05 -18.94 7.24
C ILE A 65 4.88 -18.77 8.20
N THR A 66 5.17 -18.58 9.49
CA THR A 66 4.11 -18.40 10.48
C THR A 66 3.69 -16.94 10.47
N SER A 67 2.47 -16.60 10.06
CA SER A 67 2.04 -15.19 9.98
C SER A 67 1.13 -14.82 11.16
N GLY A 68 1.35 -13.65 11.76
CA GLY A 68 0.37 -13.03 12.66
C GLY A 68 -0.73 -12.32 11.89
N LEU A 69 -1.83 -11.99 12.57
CA LEU A 69 -2.93 -11.20 12.01
C LEU A 69 -3.23 -10.01 12.92
N PHE A 70 -3.26 -8.81 12.33
CA PHE A 70 -3.79 -7.60 12.93
C PHE A 70 -4.86 -7.01 12.01
N SER A 71 -6.12 -7.05 12.45
CA SER A 71 -7.27 -6.70 11.62
C SER A 71 -8.00 -5.44 12.07
N ASP A 72 -7.50 -4.70 13.07
CA ASP A 72 -8.21 -3.54 13.63
C ASP A 72 -7.89 -2.23 12.90
N ILE A 73 -7.76 -2.29 11.57
CA ILE A 73 -7.56 -1.11 10.73
C ILE A 73 -8.89 -0.53 10.31
N LYS A 74 -9.10 0.74 10.66
CA LYS A 74 -10.31 1.50 10.32
C LYS A 74 -10.13 2.22 8.97
N PRO A 75 -11.24 2.54 8.27
CA PRO A 75 -11.19 3.49 7.17
C PRO A 75 -10.59 4.82 7.64
N ASN A 76 -9.64 5.36 6.87
CA ASN A 76 -8.79 6.49 7.28
C ASN A 76 -8.04 6.19 8.60
N PRO A 77 -7.02 5.31 8.57
CA PRO A 77 -6.33 4.86 9.77
C PRO A 77 -5.77 6.05 10.55
N ASN A 78 -5.85 5.97 11.88
CA ASN A 78 -5.39 7.03 12.79
C ASN A 78 -4.13 6.60 13.57
N GLY A 79 -3.56 7.53 14.33
CA GLY A 79 -2.38 7.25 15.17
C GLY A 79 -2.58 6.06 16.11
N THR A 80 -3.76 5.94 16.74
CA THR A 80 -4.08 4.81 17.63
C THR A 80 -4.10 3.45 16.90
N ASN A 81 -4.59 3.39 15.66
CA ASN A 81 -4.53 2.17 14.84
C ASN A 81 -3.06 1.76 14.59
N ILE A 82 -2.20 2.74 14.29
CA ILE A 82 -0.78 2.47 14.02
C ILE A 82 -0.06 2.03 15.30
N GLU A 83 -0.27 2.70 16.42
CA GLU A 83 0.30 2.32 17.71
C GLU A 83 -0.12 0.91 18.14
N ALA A 84 -1.40 0.55 17.97
CA ALA A 84 -1.89 -0.79 18.24
C ALA A 84 -1.24 -1.84 17.33
N GLY A 85 -1.11 -1.55 16.04
CA GLY A 85 -0.43 -2.43 15.08
C GLY A 85 1.06 -2.62 15.37
N VAL A 86 1.78 -1.55 15.73
CA VAL A 86 3.18 -1.61 16.15
C VAL A 86 3.35 -2.42 17.44
N LYS A 87 2.43 -2.26 18.39
CA LYS A 87 2.42 -3.07 19.62
C LYS A 87 2.20 -4.55 19.30
N GLN A 88 1.29 -4.88 18.39
CA GLN A 88 1.08 -6.25 17.93
C GLN A 88 2.32 -6.81 17.22
N TYR A 89 2.92 -6.02 16.34
CA TYR A 89 4.17 -6.34 15.63
C TYR A 89 5.28 -6.73 16.62
N ASN A 90 5.54 -5.87 17.60
CA ASN A 90 6.62 -6.07 18.58
C ASN A 90 6.34 -7.21 19.56
N ASN A 91 5.10 -7.32 20.08
CA ASN A 91 4.73 -8.39 21.01
C ASN A 91 4.75 -9.78 20.35
N GLY A 92 4.36 -9.86 19.07
CA GLY A 92 4.44 -11.08 18.28
C GLY A 92 5.84 -11.40 17.77
N GLN A 93 6.82 -10.52 18.01
CA GLN A 93 8.19 -10.67 17.49
C GLN A 93 8.21 -10.85 15.96
N HIS A 94 7.37 -10.09 15.27
CA HIS A 94 7.26 -10.14 13.82
C HIS A 94 8.49 -9.55 13.14
N ASP A 95 8.81 -10.04 11.94
CA ASP A 95 10.02 -9.68 11.18
C ASP A 95 9.74 -9.02 9.81
N GLY A 96 8.47 -8.76 9.53
CA GLY A 96 8.01 -8.11 8.32
C GLY A 96 6.52 -7.80 8.38
N VAL A 97 6.03 -7.00 7.43
CA VAL A 97 4.62 -6.64 7.33
C VAL A 97 4.07 -7.12 5.98
N ILE A 98 2.89 -7.72 6.01
CA ILE A 98 2.05 -7.95 4.83
C ILE A 98 0.87 -6.99 4.93
N ALA A 99 0.88 -5.92 4.14
CA ALA A 99 -0.24 -5.00 4.07
C ALA A 99 -1.27 -5.52 3.06
N PHE A 100 -2.42 -5.99 3.53
CA PHE A 100 -3.43 -6.66 2.71
C PHE A 100 -4.76 -5.92 2.79
N GLY A 101 -5.21 -5.34 1.68
CA GLY A 101 -6.52 -4.72 1.61
C GLY A 101 -6.58 -3.52 0.66
N GLY A 102 -7.55 -2.63 0.90
CA GLY A 102 -7.63 -1.35 0.21
C GLY A 102 -6.63 -0.31 0.76
N GLY A 103 -6.72 0.92 0.27
CA GLY A 103 -5.76 1.99 0.62
C GLY A 103 -5.55 2.23 2.12
N SER A 104 -6.60 2.07 2.95
CA SER A 104 -6.48 2.21 4.40
C SER A 104 -5.59 1.14 5.03
N ALA A 105 -5.74 -0.13 4.64
CA ALA A 105 -4.89 -1.22 5.13
C ALA A 105 -3.46 -1.10 4.60
N LEU A 106 -3.29 -0.67 3.34
CA LEU A 106 -1.99 -0.43 2.73
C LEU A 106 -1.22 0.69 3.42
N ASP A 107 -1.86 1.83 3.68
CA ASP A 107 -1.26 2.95 4.41
C ASP A 107 -0.94 2.59 5.85
N ALA A 108 -1.84 1.87 6.53
CA ALA A 108 -1.59 1.41 7.90
C ALA A 108 -0.42 0.42 7.96
N GLY A 109 -0.36 -0.55 7.04
CA GLY A 109 0.75 -1.51 6.98
C GLY A 109 2.09 -0.83 6.71
N LYS A 110 2.14 0.16 5.81
CA LYS A 110 3.34 1.00 5.59
C LYS A 110 3.75 1.76 6.85
N ALA A 111 2.80 2.39 7.54
CA ALA A 111 3.09 3.13 8.76
C ALA A 111 3.54 2.21 9.91
N ILE A 112 2.96 1.02 10.06
CA ILE A 112 3.41 0.02 11.05
C ILE A 112 4.83 -0.46 10.70
N ALA A 113 5.11 -0.76 9.42
CA ALA A 113 6.43 -1.17 8.98
C ALA A 113 7.49 -0.08 9.24
N LEU A 114 7.15 1.19 8.97
CA LEU A 114 7.99 2.34 9.29
C LEU A 114 8.31 2.39 10.79
N MET A 115 7.25 2.32 11.61
CA MET A 115 7.29 2.57 13.05
C MET A 115 7.84 1.40 13.86
N ALA A 116 8.01 0.21 13.27
CA ALA A 116 8.47 -1.00 13.95
C ALA A 116 9.78 -0.79 14.74
N GLY A 117 10.76 -0.08 14.17
CA GLY A 117 12.07 0.18 14.77
C GLY A 117 12.33 1.64 15.15
N GLN A 118 11.30 2.44 15.38
CA GLN A 118 11.43 3.88 15.65
C GLN A 118 11.29 4.23 17.13
N SER A 119 12.05 5.22 17.58
CA SER A 119 11.92 5.80 18.93
C SER A 119 11.19 7.15 18.93
N HIS A 120 10.91 7.69 17.75
CA HIS A 120 10.20 8.96 17.56
C HIS A 120 8.70 8.76 17.51
N SER A 121 7.96 9.87 17.59
CA SER A 121 6.53 9.85 17.31
C SER A 121 6.29 9.68 15.82
N LEU A 122 5.21 8.98 15.43
CA LEU A 122 4.76 8.91 14.03
C LEU A 122 4.67 10.30 13.40
N TRP A 123 4.20 11.28 14.16
CA TRP A 123 3.99 12.66 13.71
C TRP A 123 5.30 13.40 13.41
N ASP A 124 6.44 12.95 13.94
CA ASP A 124 7.76 13.53 13.63
C ASP A 124 8.18 13.26 12.17
N PHE A 125 7.48 12.34 11.49
CA PHE A 125 7.72 11.90 10.12
C PHE A 125 6.69 12.43 9.12
N GLU A 126 5.91 13.45 9.49
CA GLU A 126 5.08 14.24 8.56
C GLU A 126 5.95 14.75 7.39
N ASP A 127 5.44 14.68 6.17
CA ASP A 127 6.11 15.05 4.90
C ASP A 127 6.33 16.57 4.79
N VAL A 128 7.19 17.09 5.67
CA VAL A 128 7.58 18.49 5.77
C VAL A 128 9.09 18.57 5.81
N GLY A 129 9.66 19.21 4.79
CA GLY A 129 11.10 19.38 4.65
C GLY A 129 11.85 18.05 4.64
N ASP A 130 12.80 17.91 5.55
CA ASP A 130 13.67 16.73 5.67
C ASP A 130 13.30 15.83 6.85
N ASN A 131 12.06 15.89 7.35
CA ASN A 131 11.60 15.07 8.48
C ASN A 131 11.86 13.56 8.29
N TRP A 132 11.75 13.07 7.05
CA TRP A 132 12.06 11.68 6.70
C TRP A 132 13.49 11.25 7.09
N LYS A 133 14.46 12.18 7.19
CA LYS A 133 15.83 11.87 7.63
C LYS A 133 15.96 11.55 9.13
N LYS A 134 14.91 11.80 9.92
CA LYS A 134 14.85 11.43 11.35
C LYS A 134 14.56 9.94 11.54
N VAL A 135 14.08 9.27 10.50
CA VAL A 135 13.74 7.84 10.54
C VAL A 135 15.01 7.02 10.69
N ASN A 136 14.99 6.05 11.61
CA ASN A 136 15.95 4.96 11.62
C ASN A 136 15.63 4.02 10.44
N ALA A 137 16.31 4.23 9.31
CA ALA A 137 16.05 3.49 8.08
C ALA A 137 16.29 1.98 8.22
N ASP A 138 17.27 1.56 9.02
CA ASP A 138 17.57 0.15 9.30
C ASP A 138 16.50 -0.52 10.18
N GLY A 139 15.68 0.29 10.86
CA GLY A 139 14.56 -0.17 11.69
C GLY A 139 13.23 -0.31 10.95
N ILE A 140 13.18 -0.04 9.64
CA ILE A 140 11.98 -0.21 8.84
C ILE A 140 11.80 -1.69 8.51
N ALA A 141 10.66 -2.25 8.88
CA ALA A 141 10.36 -3.65 8.57
C ALA A 141 10.22 -3.86 7.05
N PRO A 142 10.68 -4.99 6.50
CA PRO A 142 10.35 -5.39 5.14
C PRO A 142 8.83 -5.40 4.92
N LEU A 143 8.39 -5.09 3.71
CA LEU A 143 6.97 -4.90 3.40
C LEU A 143 6.55 -5.57 2.09
N VAL A 144 5.56 -6.45 2.16
CA VAL A 144 4.78 -6.94 1.01
C VAL A 144 3.43 -6.23 1.00
N ALA A 145 2.98 -5.76 -0.17
CA ALA A 145 1.64 -5.19 -0.33
C ALA A 145 0.76 -6.08 -1.22
N VAL A 146 -0.48 -6.27 -0.81
CA VAL A 146 -1.50 -7.05 -1.51
C VAL A 146 -2.77 -6.18 -1.61
N PRO A 147 -2.90 -5.37 -2.67
CA PRO A 147 -4.08 -4.54 -2.88
C PRO A 147 -5.32 -5.40 -3.18
N THR A 148 -6.45 -5.06 -2.57
CA THR A 148 -7.77 -5.66 -2.86
C THR A 148 -8.76 -4.68 -3.49
N THR A 149 -8.31 -3.47 -3.80
CA THR A 149 -9.10 -2.42 -4.47
C THR A 149 -8.32 -1.82 -5.63
N ALA A 150 -8.98 -1.52 -6.74
CA ALA A 150 -8.38 -0.89 -7.92
C ALA A 150 -8.59 0.63 -7.89
N GLY A 151 -7.85 1.35 -7.04
CA GLY A 151 -8.04 2.78 -6.83
C GLY A 151 -6.79 3.57 -6.42
N THR A 152 -6.39 3.39 -5.16
CA THR A 152 -5.52 4.35 -4.48
C THR A 152 -4.07 4.37 -4.98
N GLY A 153 -3.57 3.25 -5.52
CA GLY A 153 -2.15 3.10 -5.88
C GLY A 153 -1.20 3.18 -4.67
N SER A 154 -1.73 2.99 -3.46
CA SER A 154 -0.97 3.09 -2.21
C SER A 154 0.19 2.08 -2.15
N GLU A 155 0.02 0.93 -2.80
CA GLU A 155 1.02 -0.14 -2.94
C GLU A 155 2.24 0.24 -3.81
N VAL A 156 2.16 1.30 -4.62
CA VAL A 156 3.29 1.81 -5.41
C VAL A 156 3.84 3.14 -4.90
N GLY A 157 3.33 3.63 -3.76
CA GLY A 157 3.70 4.90 -3.15
C GLY A 157 4.72 4.80 -2.02
N ARG A 158 5.37 5.92 -1.72
CA ARG A 158 6.35 6.11 -0.61
C ARG A 158 5.78 6.88 0.59
N ALA A 159 4.45 7.01 0.62
CA ALA A 159 3.74 7.81 1.59
C ALA A 159 2.58 7.02 2.17
N ALA A 160 2.22 7.28 3.42
CA ALA A 160 1.02 6.75 4.07
C ALA A 160 0.19 7.91 4.63
N VAL A 161 -1.13 7.90 4.41
CA VAL A 161 -2.01 8.96 4.91
C VAL A 161 -2.66 8.53 6.21
N ILE A 162 -2.28 9.17 7.32
CA ILE A 162 -2.75 8.85 8.67
C ILE A 162 -3.51 10.03 9.26
N VAL A 163 -4.64 9.78 9.92
CA VAL A 163 -5.43 10.81 10.60
C VAL A 163 -4.84 11.12 11.98
N ASP A 164 -4.48 12.39 12.19
CA ASP A 164 -4.17 12.94 13.50
C ASP A 164 -5.49 13.35 14.18
N GLU A 165 -5.97 12.50 15.08
CA GLU A 165 -7.23 12.70 15.81
C GLU A 165 -7.18 13.87 16.78
N ASN A 166 -6.01 14.26 17.27
CA ASN A 166 -5.89 15.36 18.21
C ASN A 166 -6.07 16.70 17.49
N HIS A 167 -5.58 16.81 16.26
CA HIS A 167 -5.66 18.02 15.44
C HIS A 167 -6.68 17.94 14.30
N GLN A 168 -7.41 16.83 14.17
CA GLN A 168 -8.47 16.61 13.18
C GLN A 168 -8.00 16.85 11.73
N ARG A 169 -6.79 16.39 11.40
CA ARG A 169 -6.19 16.58 10.07
C ARG A 169 -5.58 15.29 9.53
N LYS A 170 -5.57 15.14 8.21
CA LYS A 170 -4.85 14.05 7.52
C LYS A 170 -3.39 14.45 7.36
N ILE A 171 -2.50 13.58 7.81
CA ILE A 171 -1.05 13.74 7.74
C ILE A 171 -0.49 12.76 6.72
N ILE A 172 0.38 13.25 5.86
CA ILE A 172 1.17 12.40 4.97
C ILE A 172 2.46 12.05 5.71
N ILE A 173 2.66 10.76 5.96
CA ILE A 173 3.89 10.22 6.52
C ILE A 173 4.74 9.71 5.37
N PHE A 174 5.97 10.18 5.25
CA PHE A 174 6.83 9.90 4.08
C PHE A 174 8.18 9.32 4.48
N HIS A 175 8.59 8.26 3.79
CA HIS A 175 9.96 7.79 3.78
C HIS A 175 10.23 6.95 2.52
N PRO A 176 11.39 7.06 1.85
CA PRO A 176 11.69 6.23 0.67
C PRO A 176 11.63 4.71 0.95
N GLY A 177 11.98 4.32 2.18
CA GLY A 177 12.01 2.92 2.63
C GLY A 177 10.64 2.30 2.96
N ILE A 178 9.53 3.05 2.94
CA ILE A 178 8.18 2.47 3.13
C ILE A 178 7.52 2.07 1.81
N LEU A 179 8.25 2.17 0.70
CA LEU A 179 7.84 1.56 -0.55
C LEU A 179 7.83 0.03 -0.38
N PRO A 180 6.74 -0.68 -0.71
CA PRO A 180 6.73 -2.13 -0.66
C PRO A 180 7.86 -2.73 -1.51
N GLY A 181 8.56 -3.72 -0.97
CA GLY A 181 9.60 -4.44 -1.69
C GLY A 181 9.02 -5.27 -2.83
N ILE A 182 7.84 -5.85 -2.60
CA ILE A 182 7.06 -6.62 -3.57
C ILE A 182 5.58 -6.28 -3.41
N VAL A 183 4.90 -6.07 -4.54
CA VAL A 183 3.44 -5.97 -4.63
C VAL A 183 2.90 -7.22 -5.29
N ILE A 184 1.93 -7.90 -4.69
CA ILE A 184 1.16 -8.97 -5.34
C ILE A 184 -0.19 -8.39 -5.75
N ALA A 185 -0.33 -8.05 -7.02
CA ALA A 185 -1.54 -7.49 -7.59
C ALA A 185 -2.35 -8.61 -8.27
N ASP A 186 -3.16 -9.31 -7.49
CA ASP A 186 -4.02 -10.40 -7.95
C ASP A 186 -5.46 -9.91 -8.18
N PRO A 187 -5.92 -9.77 -9.45
CA PRO A 187 -7.26 -9.28 -9.75
C PRO A 187 -8.39 -10.13 -9.15
N GLN A 188 -8.14 -11.40 -8.82
CA GLN A 188 -9.17 -12.22 -8.16
C GLN A 188 -9.53 -11.69 -6.77
N LEU A 189 -8.60 -10.98 -6.12
CA LEU A 189 -8.82 -10.37 -4.80
C LEU A 189 -9.69 -9.12 -4.84
N THR A 190 -9.98 -8.58 -6.04
CA THR A 190 -10.91 -7.45 -6.21
C THR A 190 -12.31 -7.90 -6.62
N VAL A 191 -12.51 -9.18 -6.90
CA VAL A 191 -13.83 -9.74 -7.26
C VAL A 191 -14.70 -9.83 -6.01
N GLY A 192 -15.98 -9.48 -6.15
CA GLY A 192 -16.92 -9.48 -5.03
C GLY A 192 -16.90 -8.21 -4.17
N LEU A 193 -16.12 -7.20 -4.55
CA LEU A 193 -16.27 -5.85 -4.00
C LEU A 193 -17.70 -5.34 -4.23
N PRO A 194 -18.32 -4.66 -3.25
CA PRO A 194 -19.61 -4.01 -3.48
C PRO A 194 -19.51 -3.02 -4.66
N PRO A 195 -20.53 -2.94 -5.54
CA PRO A 195 -20.52 -2.05 -6.70
C PRO A 195 -20.16 -0.61 -6.36
N GLU A 196 -20.66 -0.09 -5.24
CA GLU A 196 -20.36 1.26 -4.76
C GLU A 196 -18.87 1.47 -4.45
N ILE A 197 -18.19 0.46 -3.90
CA ILE A 197 -16.75 0.50 -3.64
C ILE A 197 -15.98 0.47 -4.96
N THR A 198 -16.37 -0.43 -5.89
CA THR A 198 -15.77 -0.49 -7.23
C THR A 198 -15.87 0.84 -7.97
N ALA A 199 -17.04 1.49 -7.95
CA ALA A 199 -17.23 2.82 -8.53
C ALA A 199 -16.36 3.87 -7.83
N ALA A 200 -16.39 3.92 -6.49
CA ALA A 200 -15.62 4.91 -5.73
C ALA A 200 -14.12 4.79 -6.00
N THR A 201 -13.56 3.58 -5.95
CA THR A 201 -12.12 3.35 -6.18
C THR A 201 -11.74 3.56 -7.65
N GLY A 202 -12.60 3.20 -8.60
CA GLY A 202 -12.35 3.47 -10.01
C GLY A 202 -12.35 4.97 -10.35
N MET A 203 -13.22 5.75 -9.70
CA MET A 203 -13.23 7.21 -9.83
C MET A 203 -12.03 7.87 -9.12
N ASP A 204 -11.57 7.31 -8.02
CA ASP A 204 -10.32 7.70 -7.36
C ASP A 204 -9.12 7.49 -8.29
N ALA A 205 -8.99 6.30 -8.88
CA ALA A 205 -7.98 6.03 -9.90
C ALA A 205 -8.07 7.01 -11.09
N LEU A 206 -9.29 7.34 -11.55
CA LEU A 206 -9.47 8.30 -12.65
C LEU A 206 -8.92 9.68 -12.26
N SER A 207 -9.21 10.11 -11.03
CA SER A 207 -8.78 11.39 -10.49
C SER A 207 -7.24 11.44 -10.40
N HIS A 208 -6.61 10.39 -9.87
CA HIS A 208 -5.14 10.28 -9.84
C HIS A 208 -4.52 10.36 -11.23
N ASN A 209 -5.05 9.63 -12.22
CA ASN A 209 -4.53 9.67 -13.58
C ASN A 209 -4.71 11.06 -14.22
N LEU A 210 -5.86 11.71 -14.01
CA LEU A 210 -6.12 13.05 -14.53
C LEU A 210 -5.21 14.10 -13.88
N GLU A 211 -5.06 14.07 -12.56
CA GLU A 211 -4.18 14.99 -11.82
C GLU A 211 -2.71 14.79 -12.20
N ALA A 212 -2.27 13.54 -12.35
CA ALA A 212 -0.91 13.23 -12.82
C ALA A 212 -0.65 13.79 -14.22
N TYR A 213 -1.60 13.65 -15.15
CA TYR A 213 -1.47 14.17 -16.52
C TYR A 213 -1.52 15.71 -16.59
N CYS A 214 -2.22 16.34 -15.65
CA CYS A 214 -2.30 17.80 -15.54
C CYS A 214 -1.17 18.41 -14.70
N SER A 215 -0.30 17.58 -14.10
CA SER A 215 0.81 18.05 -13.28
C SER A 215 1.81 18.86 -14.11
N PRO A 216 2.34 19.98 -13.59
CA PRO A 216 3.27 20.82 -14.35
C PRO A 216 4.66 20.19 -14.52
N GLY A 217 4.97 19.10 -13.82
CA GLY A 217 6.26 18.41 -13.92
C GLY A 217 6.34 17.57 -15.19
N TYR A 218 7.37 17.80 -16.01
CA TYR A 218 7.62 16.96 -17.18
C TYR A 218 7.93 15.54 -16.75
N HIS A 219 7.09 14.52 -16.95
CA HIS A 219 7.43 13.12 -16.62
C HIS A 219 6.81 12.17 -17.67
N PRO A 220 7.48 11.91 -18.81
CA PRO A 220 6.84 11.28 -19.98
C PRO A 220 6.28 9.86 -19.73
N MET A 221 6.88 9.10 -18.81
CA MET A 221 6.31 7.80 -18.42
C MET A 221 5.02 7.95 -17.59
N ALA A 222 4.93 8.97 -16.76
CA ALA A 222 3.74 9.25 -15.95
C ALA A 222 2.62 9.72 -16.87
N ASP A 223 2.92 10.58 -17.85
CA ASP A 223 1.95 11.00 -18.88
C ASP A 223 1.39 9.79 -19.64
N GLY A 224 2.26 8.86 -20.04
CA GLY A 224 1.86 7.63 -20.73
C GLY A 224 0.97 6.72 -19.86
N ILE A 225 1.36 6.49 -18.62
CA ILE A 225 0.57 5.69 -17.65
C ILE A 225 -0.77 6.37 -17.36
N ALA A 226 -0.78 7.69 -17.19
CA ALA A 226 -1.97 8.47 -16.92
C ALA A 226 -3.00 8.37 -18.06
N LEU A 227 -2.55 8.55 -19.30
CA LEU A 227 -3.41 8.44 -20.48
C LEU A 227 -3.97 7.02 -20.64
N GLU A 228 -3.13 5.99 -20.48
CA GLU A 228 -3.57 4.61 -20.59
C GLU A 228 -4.50 4.21 -19.44
N GLY A 229 -4.22 4.65 -18.21
CA GLY A 229 -5.07 4.46 -17.05
C GLY A 229 -6.46 5.06 -17.27
N MET A 230 -6.55 6.32 -17.70
CA MET A 230 -7.84 6.94 -18.06
C MET A 230 -8.59 6.17 -19.16
N ARG A 231 -7.87 5.68 -20.18
CA ARG A 231 -8.46 4.89 -21.28
C ARG A 231 -9.04 3.56 -20.75
N LEU A 232 -8.30 2.85 -19.91
CA LEU A 232 -8.72 1.58 -19.31
C LEU A 232 -9.91 1.77 -18.37
N ILE A 233 -9.88 2.80 -17.52
CA ILE A 233 -10.98 3.10 -16.60
C ILE A 233 -12.26 3.42 -17.39
N LYS A 234 -12.17 4.27 -18.41
CA LYS A 234 -13.29 4.56 -19.31
C LYS A 234 -13.88 3.28 -19.92
N GLN A 235 -13.03 2.33 -20.29
CA GLN A 235 -13.45 1.10 -20.95
C GLN A 235 -14.08 0.09 -19.98
N TRP A 236 -13.54 -0.03 -18.76
CA TRP A 236 -13.81 -1.19 -17.90
C TRP A 236 -14.54 -0.87 -16.60
N LEU A 237 -14.54 0.37 -16.11
CA LEU A 237 -15.16 0.69 -14.81
C LEU A 237 -16.65 0.37 -14.76
N THR A 238 -17.40 0.72 -15.82
CA THR A 238 -18.83 0.41 -15.89
C THR A 238 -19.10 -1.08 -16.06
N VAL A 239 -18.18 -1.83 -16.67
CA VAL A 239 -18.28 -3.30 -16.75
C VAL A 239 -18.11 -3.88 -15.36
N ALA A 240 -16.99 -3.57 -14.70
CA ALA A 240 -16.66 -4.10 -13.37
C ALA A 240 -17.67 -3.70 -12.28
N HIS A 241 -18.30 -2.51 -12.38
CA HIS A 241 -19.36 -2.09 -11.47
C HIS A 241 -20.63 -2.94 -11.59
N ASN A 242 -20.93 -3.45 -12.79
CA ASN A 242 -22.18 -4.14 -13.10
C ASN A 242 -22.08 -5.67 -13.01
N GLU A 243 -20.88 -6.20 -12.72
CA GLU A 243 -20.63 -7.62 -12.43
C GLU A 243 -20.93 -7.95 -10.96
#